data_AF-A0AAD5GIK7-F1
#
_entry.id   AF-A0AAD5GIK7-F1
#
_cell.length_a   1.000
_cell.length_b   1.000
_cell.length_c   1.000
_cell.angle_alpha   90.00
_cell.angle_beta   90.00
_cell.angle_gamma   90.00
#
_symmetry.space_group_name_H-M   'P 1'
#
loop_
_entity.id
_entity.type
_entity.pdbx_description
1 polymer ?
#
loop_
_entity_poly.entity_id
_entity_poly.type
_entity_poly.pdbx_seq_one_letter_code
_entity_poly.pdbx_strand_id
1 'polypeptide(L)'
;IASSRLSVCYFWELVATSAVESSAHVRDRAVKSFDSWILSRGAVGSLYAILFSSKPVPYLQYAAYIILSSEPIADLAFVSQETSSLNKKDIIDKDPLDSSLETKIQLREEISVFLEKSIYEIIDLDIVAPDRVHVFVAWSLMISHLLSSPSTPTTEKLIQHIKYTSSSSIILDCIFQHIPLELCAAQLPAGISEAASHAITDNSVLFALESLWPVGPDGIASFASAIYGLMLRSFPAKVRDWFNNIRDRTSSSAIEFFTRTYCSPYLITNELSQIKKANLCDENFSVSVSRSANEVVATYTKEESNMNLVVRLPSSYALRPVDVECTRSLGISEVKRRAWLHSIISFVPKQNGGLAEAIRLWKNNFDKEFEGVEECPICYSLIHTSSRSRPKRACRTCKHKFHGACIYKWFLTSSKDSCPLCRSLF
;
A
#
# COMPACT_ATOMS: atom_id res chain seq x y z
N ILE A 1 38.08 1.74 -0.36
CA ILE A 1 36.91 1.40 0.48
C ILE A 1 36.56 -0.08 0.37
N ALA A 2 36.16 -0.61 -0.79
CA ALA A 2 35.73 -2.02 -0.90
C ALA A 2 36.76 -3.07 -0.44
N SER A 3 38.06 -2.80 -0.64
CA SER A 3 39.17 -3.67 -0.21
C SER A 3 39.64 -3.42 1.23
N SER A 4 39.55 -2.18 1.73
CA SER A 4 40.06 -1.76 3.05
C SER A 4 39.00 -1.71 4.14
N ARG A 5 37.71 -1.85 3.81
CA ARG A 5 36.62 -1.72 4.79
C ARG A 5 36.61 -2.84 5.82
N LEU A 6 37.00 -4.04 5.42
CA LEU A 6 37.04 -5.22 6.29
C LEU A 6 38.24 -5.19 7.25
N SER A 7 39.32 -4.49 6.90
CA SER A 7 40.51 -4.36 7.77
C SER A 7 40.37 -3.25 8.80
N VAL A 8 39.40 -2.33 8.63
CA VAL A 8 39.18 -1.18 9.51
C VAL A 8 37.69 -1.04 9.86
N CYS A 9 37.05 -2.15 10.26
CA CYS A 9 35.60 -2.20 10.50
C CYS A 9 35.13 -1.14 11.51
N TYR A 10 35.87 -0.93 12.61
CA TYR A 10 35.50 0.04 13.66
C TYR A 10 35.44 1.49 13.13
N PHE A 11 36.36 1.88 12.24
CA PHE A 11 36.30 3.20 11.61
C PHE A 11 35.02 3.36 10.79
N TRP A 12 34.67 2.35 10.00
CA TRP A 12 33.47 2.40 9.15
C TRP A 12 32.18 2.33 9.95
N GLU A 13 32.18 1.65 11.09
CA GLU A 13 31.10 1.69 12.06
C GLU A 13 30.90 3.10 12.62
N LEU A 14 31.95 3.78 13.08
CA LEU A 14 31.86 5.17 13.54
C LEU A 14 31.34 6.13 12.45
N VAL A 15 31.83 5.96 11.21
CA VAL A 15 31.37 6.75 10.06
C VAL A 15 29.88 6.48 9.77
N ALA A 16 29.46 5.22 9.77
CA ALA A 16 28.07 4.84 9.57
C ALA A 16 27.15 5.40 10.65
N THR A 17 27.51 5.23 11.92
CA THR A 17 26.75 5.76 13.07
C THR A 17 26.61 7.27 12.98
N SER A 18 27.72 7.98 12.72
CA SER A 18 27.68 9.45 12.53
C SER A 18 26.79 9.87 11.37
N ALA A 19 26.79 9.11 10.26
CA ALA A 19 25.93 9.38 9.11
C ALA A 19 24.43 9.15 9.43
N VAL A 20 24.10 8.11 10.21
CA VAL A 20 22.73 7.80 10.64
C VAL A 20 22.21 8.85 11.64
N GLU A 21 23.02 9.24 12.61
CA GLU A 21 22.69 10.23 13.65
C GLU A 21 22.62 11.68 13.10
N SER A 22 23.27 11.94 11.97
CA SER A 22 23.23 13.24 11.31
C SER A 22 21.80 13.64 10.92
N SER A 23 21.46 14.93 11.04
CA SER A 23 20.12 15.40 10.66
C SER A 23 19.83 15.20 9.16
N ALA A 24 18.55 15.10 8.79
CA ALA A 24 18.14 14.95 7.39
C ALA A 24 18.70 16.06 6.48
N HIS A 25 18.80 17.30 6.99
CA HIS A 25 19.41 18.42 6.28
C HIS A 25 20.91 18.23 6.02
N VAL A 26 21.65 17.66 6.97
CA VAL A 26 23.07 17.35 6.80
C VAL A 26 23.25 16.24 5.76
N ARG A 27 22.43 15.19 5.82
CA ARG A 27 22.45 14.09 4.84
C ARG A 27 22.13 14.59 3.42
N ASP A 28 21.11 15.42 3.27
CA ASP A 28 20.74 16.03 1.99
C ASP A 28 21.88 16.89 1.39
N ARG A 29 22.50 17.75 2.21
CA ARG A 29 23.66 18.54 1.77
C ARG A 29 24.83 17.66 1.38
N ALA A 30 25.11 16.59 2.13
CA ALA A 30 26.18 15.66 1.81
C ALA A 30 25.95 14.99 0.45
N VAL A 31 24.73 14.48 0.20
CA VAL A 31 24.34 13.86 -1.08
C VAL A 31 24.47 14.85 -2.23
N LYS A 32 23.94 16.07 -2.10
CA LYS A 32 24.04 17.12 -3.13
C LYS A 32 25.48 17.57 -3.37
N SER A 33 26.30 17.61 -2.32
CA SER A 33 27.71 17.97 -2.46
C SER A 33 28.50 16.89 -3.20
N PHE A 34 28.06 15.63 -3.15
CA PHE A 34 28.76 14.53 -3.82
C PHE A 34 28.77 14.69 -5.35
N ASP A 35 27.73 15.31 -5.91
CA ASP A 35 27.65 15.59 -7.35
C ASP A 35 28.73 16.59 -7.81
N SER A 36 29.30 17.39 -6.90
CA SER A 36 30.43 18.28 -7.22
C SER A 36 31.78 17.54 -7.29
N TRP A 37 31.84 16.27 -6.86
CA TRP A 37 33.08 15.49 -6.79
C TRP A 37 33.36 14.72 -8.09
N ILE A 38 32.52 14.87 -9.14
CA ILE A 38 32.68 14.26 -10.48
C ILE A 38 32.96 12.74 -10.40
N LEU A 39 32.23 12.04 -9.54
CA LEU A 39 32.30 10.59 -9.41
C LEU A 39 31.31 9.92 -10.37
N SER A 40 31.73 8.85 -11.02
CA SER A 40 31.05 8.27 -12.20
C SER A 40 29.63 7.74 -11.99
N ARG A 41 29.18 7.52 -10.75
CA ARG A 41 27.86 6.94 -10.43
C ARG A 41 26.98 7.80 -9.51
N GLY A 42 27.42 9.01 -9.16
CA GLY A 42 26.72 9.90 -8.22
C GLY A 42 26.54 9.31 -6.80
N ALA A 43 25.92 10.07 -5.90
CA ALA A 43 25.73 9.66 -4.50
C ALA A 43 24.79 8.46 -4.35
N VAL A 44 23.63 8.49 -5.01
CA VAL A 44 22.60 7.45 -4.91
C VAL A 44 23.11 6.10 -5.44
N GLY A 45 23.78 6.09 -6.60
CA GLY A 45 24.39 4.86 -7.14
C GLY A 45 25.50 4.31 -6.24
N SER A 46 26.25 5.19 -5.56
CA SER A 46 27.26 4.79 -4.58
C SER A 46 26.64 4.16 -3.32
N LEU A 47 25.52 4.70 -2.83
CA LEU A 47 24.77 4.13 -1.71
C LEU A 47 24.19 2.76 -2.07
N TYR A 48 23.65 2.59 -3.27
CA TYR A 48 23.19 1.27 -3.75
C TYR A 48 24.34 0.26 -3.85
N ALA A 49 25.52 0.68 -4.30
CA ALA A 49 26.70 -0.19 -4.34
C ALA A 49 27.18 -0.64 -2.94
N ILE A 50 26.94 0.17 -1.90
CA ILE A 50 27.20 -0.20 -0.50
C ILE A 50 26.11 -1.17 -0.01
N LEU A 51 24.85 -0.83 -0.26
CA LEU A 51 23.69 -1.59 0.22
C LEU A 51 23.65 -3.01 -0.36
N PHE A 52 23.86 -3.16 -1.67
CA PHE A 52 23.80 -4.44 -2.38
C PHE A 52 25.18 -5.09 -2.57
N SER A 53 26.12 -4.82 -1.66
CA SER A 53 27.47 -5.36 -1.76
C SER A 53 27.53 -6.84 -1.37
N SER A 54 28.17 -7.67 -2.19
CA SER A 54 28.38 -9.10 -1.91
C SER A 54 29.26 -9.41 -0.69
N LYS A 55 29.92 -8.39 -0.11
CA LYS A 55 30.70 -8.49 1.13
C LYS A 55 30.22 -7.43 2.12
N PRO A 56 29.11 -7.66 2.84
CA PRO A 56 28.51 -6.65 3.69
C PRO A 56 29.39 -6.31 4.90
N VAL A 57 29.25 -5.08 5.38
CA VAL A 57 29.78 -4.54 6.64
C VAL A 57 28.58 -3.93 7.37
N PRO A 58 27.96 -4.62 8.35
CA PRO A 58 26.58 -4.38 8.82
C PRO A 58 26.16 -2.91 8.93
N TYR A 59 26.94 -2.10 9.65
CA TYR A 59 26.67 -0.68 9.86
C TYR A 59 26.65 0.14 8.56
N LEU A 60 27.47 -0.20 7.56
CA LEU A 60 27.45 0.46 6.26
C LEU A 60 26.19 0.13 5.45
N GLN A 61 25.70 -1.12 5.48
CA GLN A 61 24.42 -1.45 4.82
C GLN A 61 23.27 -0.74 5.52
N TYR A 62 23.25 -0.76 6.85
CA TYR A 62 22.21 -0.08 7.62
C TYR A 62 22.21 1.44 7.35
N ALA A 63 23.38 2.09 7.38
CA ALA A 63 23.49 3.51 7.05
C ALA A 63 23.06 3.81 5.61
N ALA A 64 23.50 3.01 4.64
CA ALA A 64 23.09 3.19 3.24
C ALA A 64 21.57 3.08 3.07
N TYR A 65 20.94 2.10 3.73
CA TYR A 65 19.49 1.96 3.74
C TYR A 65 18.80 3.20 4.33
N ILE A 66 19.20 3.62 5.53
CA ILE A 66 18.60 4.78 6.22
C ILE A 66 18.68 6.03 5.36
N ILE A 67 19.82 6.28 4.72
CA ILE A 67 20.03 7.44 3.86
C ILE A 67 19.11 7.34 2.64
N LEU A 68 19.02 6.18 1.99
CA LEU A 68 18.17 5.95 0.81
C LEU A 68 16.67 5.98 1.13
N SER A 69 16.26 5.61 2.34
CA SER A 69 14.86 5.61 2.76
C SER A 69 14.40 6.93 3.40
N SER A 70 15.32 7.85 3.71
CA SER A 70 15.02 9.12 4.36
C SER A 70 14.71 10.23 3.36
N GLU A 71 13.68 11.04 3.64
CA GLU A 71 13.45 12.29 2.90
C GLU A 71 14.57 13.32 3.15
N PRO A 72 14.99 14.11 2.15
CA PRO A 72 14.43 14.21 0.77
C PRO A 72 15.08 13.25 -0.25
N ILE A 73 15.96 12.35 0.20
CA ILE A 73 16.76 11.49 -0.68
C ILE A 73 15.92 10.33 -1.24
N ALA A 74 14.89 9.90 -0.51
CA ALA A 74 14.00 8.82 -0.89
C ALA A 74 13.36 9.03 -2.28
N ASP A 75 12.92 10.25 -2.61
CA ASP A 75 12.40 10.58 -3.95
C ASP A 75 13.45 10.36 -5.07
N LEU A 76 14.73 10.65 -4.80
CA LEU A 76 15.84 10.47 -5.74
C LEU A 76 16.29 9.01 -5.87
N ALA A 77 15.95 8.18 -4.88
CA ALA A 77 16.38 6.79 -4.82
C ALA A 77 15.72 5.93 -5.91
N PHE A 78 14.52 6.27 -6.39
CA PHE A 78 13.78 5.45 -7.35
C PHE A 78 13.78 6.01 -8.78
N VAL A 79 13.80 7.33 -8.96
CA VAL A 79 13.67 7.97 -10.28
C VAL A 79 15.02 8.41 -10.83
N SER A 80 15.31 8.09 -12.09
CA SER A 80 16.48 8.59 -12.82
C SER A 80 16.33 10.08 -13.16
N GLN A 81 17.31 10.91 -12.81
CA GLN A 81 17.28 12.36 -13.08
C GLN A 81 17.35 12.76 -14.57
N GLU A 82 17.70 11.82 -15.46
CA GLU A 82 17.93 12.08 -16.90
C GLU A 82 16.70 12.60 -17.68
N THR A 83 15.48 12.46 -17.16
CA THR A 83 14.26 12.89 -17.87
C THR A 83 13.80 14.31 -17.55
N SER A 84 14.45 15.00 -16.59
CA SER A 84 14.09 16.40 -16.26
C SER A 84 14.57 17.40 -17.33
N SER A 85 15.59 17.06 -18.10
CA SER A 85 16.23 17.93 -19.11
C SER A 85 15.70 17.74 -20.53
N LEU A 86 15.04 16.61 -20.84
CA LEU A 86 14.49 16.33 -22.18
C LEU A 86 13.04 16.80 -22.38
N ASN A 87 12.25 16.96 -21.31
CA ASN A 87 10.83 17.32 -21.45
C ASN A 87 10.52 18.82 -21.62
N LYS A 88 11.53 19.68 -21.77
CA LYS A 88 11.31 21.13 -22.00
C LYS A 88 11.42 21.58 -23.46
N LYS A 89 11.87 20.71 -24.38
CA LYS A 89 12.06 21.10 -25.79
C LYS A 89 11.03 20.55 -26.78
N ASP A 90 10.17 19.61 -26.38
CA ASP A 90 9.20 18.96 -27.29
C ASP A 90 7.73 19.37 -27.07
N ILE A 91 7.45 20.52 -26.43
CA ILE A 91 6.08 21.04 -26.26
C ILE A 91 5.71 22.06 -27.36
N ILE A 92 6.14 21.79 -28.60
CA ILE A 92 5.60 22.50 -29.77
C ILE A 92 5.28 21.41 -30.79
N ASP A 93 4.00 21.27 -31.12
CA ASP A 93 3.41 20.37 -32.14
C ASP A 93 3.16 18.89 -31.79
N LYS A 94 2.38 18.62 -30.74
CA LYS A 94 1.52 17.42 -30.73
C LYS A 94 0.12 17.71 -30.19
N ASP A 95 -0.87 17.16 -30.90
CA ASP A 95 -2.30 17.24 -30.64
C ASP A 95 -2.67 16.91 -29.16
N PRO A 96 -3.71 17.55 -28.58
CA PRO A 96 -4.12 17.32 -27.20
C PRO A 96 -4.70 15.92 -26.92
N LEU A 97 -4.87 15.09 -27.95
CA LEU A 97 -5.69 13.88 -27.92
C LEU A 97 -4.94 12.60 -27.52
N ASP A 98 -3.62 12.64 -27.33
CA ASP A 98 -2.79 11.44 -27.06
C ASP A 98 -2.09 11.46 -25.69
N SER A 99 -2.44 12.40 -24.80
CA SER A 99 -1.83 12.57 -23.47
C SER A 99 -2.20 11.49 -22.42
N SER A 100 -2.88 10.41 -22.84
CA SER A 100 -3.32 9.31 -21.97
C SER A 100 -2.51 8.02 -22.11
N LEU A 101 -1.40 8.04 -22.85
CA LEU A 101 -0.41 6.98 -22.79
C LEU A 101 0.35 7.07 -21.45
N GLU A 102 0.05 6.10 -20.57
CA GLU A 102 0.66 5.88 -19.26
C GLU A 102 2.18 6.10 -19.31
N THR A 103 2.68 7.16 -18.67
CA THR A 103 4.12 7.36 -18.51
C THR A 103 4.66 6.31 -17.54
N LYS A 104 5.09 5.16 -18.08
CA LYS A 104 5.77 4.08 -17.34
C LYS A 104 6.92 4.70 -16.54
N ILE A 105 6.95 4.45 -15.23
CA ILE A 105 8.04 4.92 -14.38
C ILE A 105 9.33 4.23 -14.83
N GLN A 106 10.37 5.03 -15.09
CA GLN A 106 11.71 4.49 -15.33
C GLN A 106 12.42 4.43 -13.99
N LEU A 107 12.51 3.21 -13.45
CA LEU A 107 13.26 2.94 -12.23
C LEU A 107 14.76 3.02 -12.51
N ARG A 108 15.53 3.41 -11.49
CA ARG A 108 16.99 3.25 -11.51
C ARG A 108 17.36 1.78 -11.72
N GLU A 109 18.34 1.52 -12.59
CA GLU A 109 18.78 0.16 -12.92
C GLU A 109 19.21 -0.62 -11.67
N GLU A 110 19.85 0.05 -10.71
CA GLU A 110 20.37 -0.56 -9.48
C GLU A 110 19.29 -1.18 -8.60
N ILE A 111 18.04 -0.70 -8.68
CA ILE A 111 16.91 -1.24 -7.90
C ILE A 111 15.93 -2.03 -8.78
N SER A 112 15.78 -1.65 -10.06
CA SER A 112 14.91 -2.34 -11.01
C SER A 112 15.28 -3.82 -11.14
N VAL A 113 16.59 -4.12 -11.19
CA VAL A 113 17.10 -5.50 -11.29
C VAL A 113 16.62 -6.41 -10.17
N PHE A 114 16.34 -5.87 -8.98
CA PHE A 114 15.85 -6.65 -7.84
C PHE A 114 14.32 -6.67 -7.73
N LEU A 115 13.65 -5.56 -8.06
CA LEU A 115 12.18 -5.47 -8.00
C LEU A 115 11.49 -6.26 -9.13
N GLU A 116 12.12 -6.31 -10.30
CA GLU A 116 11.59 -6.96 -11.50
C GLU A 116 12.12 -8.39 -11.68
N LYS A 117 12.93 -8.90 -10.73
CA LYS A 117 13.52 -10.24 -10.78
C LYS A 117 12.46 -11.34 -10.75
N SER A 118 12.65 -12.39 -11.55
CA SER A 118 11.70 -13.50 -11.71
C SER A 118 11.76 -14.52 -10.57
N ILE A 119 10.63 -15.18 -10.24
CA ILE A 119 10.54 -16.27 -9.22
C ILE A 119 11.63 -17.31 -9.43
N TYR A 120 11.78 -17.78 -10.67
CA TYR A 120 12.65 -18.92 -11.00
C TYR A 120 14.13 -18.64 -10.75
N GLU A 121 14.52 -17.37 -10.65
CA GLU A 121 15.91 -16.98 -10.36
C GLU A 121 16.22 -16.93 -8.85
N ILE A 122 15.18 -16.93 -7.99
CA ILE A 122 15.34 -16.68 -6.55
C ILE A 122 14.87 -17.87 -5.71
N ILE A 123 13.81 -18.56 -6.14
CA ILE A 123 13.09 -19.53 -5.31
C ILE A 123 13.96 -20.72 -4.88
N ASP A 124 14.87 -21.14 -5.76
CA ASP A 124 15.78 -22.29 -5.56
C ASP A 124 17.11 -21.90 -4.91
N LEU A 125 17.34 -20.60 -4.66
CA LEU A 125 18.54 -20.15 -3.97
C LEU A 125 18.50 -20.56 -2.49
N ASP A 126 19.67 -20.58 -1.86
CA ASP A 126 19.78 -20.75 -0.42
C ASP A 126 19.02 -19.65 0.34
N ILE A 127 18.49 -19.98 1.52
CA ILE A 127 17.71 -19.06 2.35
C ILE A 127 18.55 -17.85 2.76
N VAL A 128 19.87 -17.97 2.92
CA VAL A 128 20.75 -16.84 3.23
C VAL A 128 21.53 -16.32 2.03
N ALA A 129 21.14 -16.70 0.81
CA ALA A 129 21.81 -16.26 -0.42
C ALA A 129 21.76 -14.72 -0.56
N PRO A 130 22.88 -14.05 -0.89
CA PRO A 130 22.94 -12.58 -0.99
C PRO A 130 21.89 -11.99 -1.94
N ASP A 131 21.66 -12.64 -3.08
CA ASP A 131 20.66 -12.19 -4.06
C ASP A 131 19.24 -12.15 -3.50
N ARG A 132 18.88 -13.11 -2.64
CA ARG A 132 17.57 -13.17 -2.00
C ARG A 132 17.41 -12.07 -0.96
N VAL A 133 18.47 -11.84 -0.16
CA VAL A 133 18.54 -10.74 0.80
C VAL A 133 18.38 -9.40 0.07
N HIS A 134 19.08 -9.20 -1.05
CA HIS A 134 19.00 -7.96 -1.84
C HIS A 134 17.59 -7.70 -2.38
N VAL A 135 16.87 -8.74 -2.81
CA VAL A 135 15.46 -8.61 -3.22
C VAL A 135 14.61 -8.14 -2.05
N PHE A 136 14.76 -8.72 -0.86
CA PHE A 136 13.99 -8.30 0.33
C PHE A 136 14.31 -6.87 0.74
N VAL A 137 15.59 -6.50 0.72
CA VAL A 137 16.04 -5.13 0.98
C VAL A 137 15.45 -4.14 -0.03
N ALA A 138 15.46 -4.46 -1.33
CA ALA A 138 14.88 -3.61 -2.37
C ALA A 138 13.36 -3.42 -2.20
N TRP A 139 12.62 -4.50 -1.93
CA TRP A 139 11.18 -4.42 -1.66
C TRP A 139 10.89 -3.61 -0.40
N SER A 140 11.68 -3.81 0.67
CA SER A 140 11.51 -3.07 1.92
C SER A 140 11.80 -1.57 1.77
N LEU A 141 12.81 -1.18 0.96
CA LEU A 141 13.06 0.22 0.61
C LEU A 141 11.87 0.84 -0.11
N MET A 142 11.34 0.13 -1.12
CA MET A 142 10.18 0.60 -1.89
C MET A 142 8.95 0.78 -1.00
N ILE A 143 8.65 -0.20 -0.13
CA ILE A 143 7.54 -0.10 0.81
C ILE A 143 7.75 1.07 1.79
N SER A 144 8.97 1.26 2.30
CA SER A 144 9.30 2.34 3.23
C SER A 144 9.13 3.73 2.59
N HIS A 145 9.51 3.88 1.32
CA HIS A 145 9.30 5.13 0.58
C HIS A 145 7.81 5.43 0.38
N LEU A 146 7.02 4.43 -0.03
CA LEU A 146 5.58 4.58 -0.23
C LEU A 146 4.83 4.94 1.06
N LEU A 147 5.30 4.44 2.20
CA LEU A 147 4.75 4.73 3.52
C LEU A 147 5.13 6.13 4.02
N SER A 148 6.32 6.63 3.66
CA SER A 148 6.81 7.94 4.09
C SER A 148 6.21 9.09 3.27
N SER A 149 5.97 8.86 1.98
CA SER A 149 5.53 9.88 1.03
C SER A 149 4.30 9.42 0.20
N PRO A 150 3.13 9.20 0.83
CA PRO A 150 1.96 8.53 0.21
C PRO A 150 1.21 9.35 -0.85
N SER A 151 1.72 10.52 -1.27
CA SER A 151 0.99 11.45 -2.15
C SER A 151 1.86 12.16 -3.18
N THR A 152 3.06 11.66 -3.45
CA THR A 152 3.89 12.17 -4.55
C THR A 152 3.49 11.51 -5.87
N PRO A 153 3.64 12.19 -7.02
CA PRO A 153 3.42 11.58 -8.34
C PRO A 153 4.29 10.33 -8.56
N THR A 154 5.48 10.30 -7.94
CA THR A 154 6.38 9.14 -7.94
C THR A 154 5.76 7.95 -7.22
N THR A 155 5.23 8.15 -6.01
CA THR A 155 4.53 7.12 -5.23
C THR A 155 3.31 6.59 -5.96
N GLU A 156 2.50 7.45 -6.58
CA GLU A 156 1.33 6.99 -7.37
C GLU A 156 1.74 6.09 -8.54
N LYS A 157 2.80 6.46 -9.26
CA LYS A 157 3.36 5.67 -10.37
C LYS A 157 3.96 4.35 -9.87
N LEU A 158 4.66 4.34 -8.75
CA LEU A 158 5.18 3.11 -8.11
C LEU A 158 4.04 2.18 -7.70
N ILE A 159 2.98 2.70 -7.08
CA ILE A 159 1.79 1.91 -6.73
C ILE A 159 1.15 1.32 -7.98
N GLN A 160 1.03 2.09 -9.07
CA GLN A 160 0.53 1.58 -10.34
C GLN A 160 1.44 0.48 -10.91
N HIS A 161 2.76 0.68 -10.87
CA HIS A 161 3.72 -0.34 -11.30
C HIS A 161 3.53 -1.64 -10.52
N ILE A 162 3.52 -1.60 -9.18
CA ILE A 162 3.29 -2.77 -8.32
C ILE A 162 1.92 -3.43 -8.59
N LYS A 163 0.90 -2.64 -8.95
CA LYS A 163 -0.42 -3.18 -9.31
C LYS A 163 -0.40 -4.04 -10.56
N TYR A 164 0.48 -3.77 -11.52
CA TYR A 164 0.55 -4.52 -12.78
C TYR A 164 1.68 -5.53 -12.83
N THR A 165 2.71 -5.37 -11.99
CA THR A 165 3.86 -6.28 -11.95
C THR A 165 3.54 -7.56 -11.18
N SER A 166 3.73 -8.71 -11.84
CA SER A 166 3.57 -10.05 -11.23
C SER A 166 4.50 -10.30 -10.04
N SER A 167 5.61 -9.55 -9.95
CA SER A 167 6.62 -9.61 -8.88
C SER A 167 6.08 -9.41 -7.46
N SER A 168 4.89 -8.82 -7.31
CA SER A 168 4.26 -8.66 -5.99
C SER A 168 3.76 -9.98 -5.38
N SER A 169 3.35 -10.95 -6.19
CA SER A 169 3.02 -12.30 -5.69
C SER A 169 4.29 -13.11 -5.40
N ILE A 170 5.34 -12.89 -6.20
CA ILE A 170 6.64 -13.56 -6.13
C ILE A 170 7.31 -13.34 -4.77
N ILE A 171 7.32 -12.09 -4.32
CA ILE A 171 7.93 -11.73 -3.04
C ILE A 171 7.19 -12.37 -1.85
N LEU A 172 5.87 -12.53 -1.93
CA LEU A 172 5.06 -13.15 -0.88
C LEU A 172 5.35 -14.66 -0.78
N ASP A 173 5.46 -15.36 -1.90
CA ASP A 173 5.87 -16.77 -1.92
C ASP A 173 7.27 -16.93 -1.30
N CYS A 174 8.22 -16.06 -1.68
CA CYS A 174 9.56 -16.09 -1.12
C CYS A 174 9.55 -15.84 0.40
N ILE A 175 8.83 -14.82 0.89
CA ILE A 175 8.75 -14.50 2.32
C ILE A 175 8.35 -15.73 3.15
N PHE A 176 7.34 -16.48 2.72
CA PHE A 176 6.86 -17.65 3.45
C PHE A 176 7.73 -18.90 3.32
N GLN A 177 8.80 -18.86 2.52
CA GLN A 177 9.89 -19.85 2.58
C GLN A 177 10.86 -19.57 3.74
N HIS A 178 10.94 -18.33 4.23
CA HIS A 178 11.77 -17.96 5.39
C HIS A 178 11.03 -18.07 6.72
N ILE A 179 9.71 -17.89 6.71
CA ILE A 179 8.90 -18.00 7.92
C ILE A 179 8.62 -19.49 8.16
N PRO A 180 9.10 -20.09 9.27
CA PRO A 180 8.91 -21.52 9.53
C PRO A 180 7.46 -21.79 9.96
N LEU A 181 6.57 -21.92 8.98
CA LEU A 181 5.13 -22.07 9.17
C LEU A 181 4.76 -23.31 9.99
N GLU A 182 5.56 -24.37 9.91
CA GLU A 182 5.40 -25.62 10.67
C GLU A 182 5.45 -25.40 12.19
N LEU A 183 6.23 -24.40 12.63
CA LEU A 183 6.39 -24.04 14.04
C LEU A 183 5.29 -23.10 14.56
N CYS A 184 4.43 -22.58 13.68
CA CYS A 184 3.37 -21.65 14.09
C CYS A 184 2.43 -22.26 15.14
N ALA A 185 2.12 -23.55 15.01
CA ALA A 185 1.30 -24.28 15.98
C ALA A 185 2.05 -24.64 17.27
N ALA A 186 3.39 -24.64 17.23
CA ALA A 186 4.28 -25.09 18.31
C ALA A 186 5.04 -23.95 19.01
N GLN A 187 4.61 -22.69 18.79
CA GLN A 187 5.26 -21.44 19.21
C GLN A 187 6.48 -21.08 18.34
N LEU A 188 6.32 -20.05 17.52
CA LEU A 188 7.40 -19.41 16.77
C LEU A 188 8.39 -18.72 17.73
N PRO A 189 9.68 -18.60 17.35
CA PRO A 189 10.62 -17.72 18.06
C PRO A 189 10.08 -16.29 18.14
N ALA A 190 10.15 -15.69 19.34
CA ALA A 190 9.61 -14.35 19.62
C ALA A 190 10.05 -13.30 18.57
N GLY A 191 11.32 -13.33 18.17
CA GLY A 191 11.88 -12.42 17.17
C GLY A 191 11.25 -12.51 15.77
N ILE A 192 10.65 -13.64 15.39
CA ILE A 192 9.95 -13.81 14.09
C ILE A 192 8.47 -13.46 14.25
N SER A 193 7.83 -13.91 15.34
CA SER A 193 6.42 -13.66 15.60
C SER A 193 6.12 -12.19 15.87
N GLU A 194 6.98 -11.50 16.64
CA GLU A 194 6.79 -10.10 17.01
C GLU A 194 7.19 -9.14 15.89
N ALA A 195 8.03 -9.60 14.95
CA ALA A 195 8.55 -8.75 13.89
C ALA A 195 7.46 -8.16 12.98
N ALA A 196 6.49 -8.98 12.56
CA ALA A 196 5.34 -8.49 11.80
C ALA A 196 4.52 -7.49 12.61
N SER A 197 4.28 -7.78 13.89
CA SER A 197 3.51 -6.93 14.80
C SER A 197 4.16 -5.57 15.02
N HIS A 198 5.47 -5.55 15.25
CA HIS A 198 6.27 -4.33 15.41
C HIS A 198 6.26 -3.52 14.13
N ALA A 199 6.49 -4.16 12.97
CA ALA A 199 6.48 -3.47 11.69
C ALA A 199 5.13 -2.82 11.37
N ILE A 200 4.01 -3.51 11.66
CA ILE A 200 2.66 -2.98 11.48
C ILE A 200 2.39 -1.77 12.39
N THR A 201 2.87 -1.82 13.63
CA THR A 201 2.64 -0.81 14.66
C THR A 201 3.47 0.44 14.41
N ASP A 202 4.76 0.27 14.17
CA ASP A 202 5.73 1.35 13.99
C ASP A 202 5.80 1.84 12.53
N ASN A 203 5.14 1.13 11.61
CA ASN A 203 5.13 1.42 10.19
C ASN A 203 6.55 1.43 9.60
N SER A 204 7.41 0.53 10.06
CA SER A 204 8.85 0.51 9.78
C SER A 204 9.43 -0.91 9.89
N VAL A 205 10.43 -1.20 9.06
CA VAL A 205 11.23 -2.45 9.12
C VAL A 205 12.62 -2.23 9.76
N LEU A 206 12.93 -1.00 10.20
CA LEU A 206 14.29 -0.64 10.61
C LEU A 206 14.83 -1.51 11.75
N PHE A 207 13.98 -1.90 12.72
CA PHE A 207 14.39 -2.78 13.82
C PHE A 207 14.87 -4.15 13.32
N ALA A 208 14.20 -4.73 12.32
CA ALA A 208 14.57 -6.02 11.75
C ALA A 208 15.78 -5.88 10.82
N LEU A 209 15.91 -4.73 10.15
CA LEU A 209 17.05 -4.45 9.29
C LEU A 209 18.35 -4.29 10.09
N GLU A 210 18.30 -3.67 11.26
CA GLU A 210 19.46 -3.49 12.15
C GLU A 210 20.08 -4.84 12.55
N SER A 211 19.26 -5.89 12.65
CA SER A 211 19.69 -7.26 12.97
C SER A 211 19.86 -8.16 11.74
N LEU A 212 19.67 -7.64 10.51
CA LEU A 212 19.75 -8.44 9.28
C LEU A 212 21.19 -8.88 8.96
N TRP A 213 22.19 -8.08 9.31
CA TRP A 213 23.60 -8.38 9.04
C TRP A 213 24.39 -8.65 10.33
N PRO A 214 25.23 -9.71 10.37
CA PRO A 214 25.47 -10.70 9.32
C PRO A 214 24.24 -11.57 9.03
N VAL A 215 24.06 -11.94 7.76
CA VAL A 215 22.86 -12.66 7.30
C VAL A 215 22.83 -14.05 7.93
N GLY A 216 21.83 -14.29 8.77
CA GLY A 216 21.51 -15.58 9.35
C GLY A 216 20.03 -15.94 9.17
N PRO A 217 19.65 -17.22 9.34
CA PRO A 217 18.29 -17.71 9.09
C PRO A 217 17.24 -16.99 9.96
N ASP A 218 17.53 -16.75 11.24
CA ASP A 218 16.59 -16.07 12.14
C ASP A 218 16.43 -14.59 11.81
N GLY A 219 17.53 -13.91 11.49
CA GLY A 219 17.53 -12.49 11.10
C GLY A 219 16.74 -12.25 9.83
N ILE A 220 16.93 -13.09 8.80
CA ILE A 220 16.16 -12.98 7.56
C ILE A 220 14.69 -13.38 7.75
N ALA A 221 14.39 -14.37 8.59
CA ALA A 221 13.01 -14.73 8.90
C ALA A 221 12.26 -13.61 9.63
N SER A 222 12.91 -12.95 10.61
CA SER A 222 12.40 -11.75 11.28
C SER A 222 12.17 -10.61 10.28
N PHE A 223 13.15 -10.35 9.39
CA PHE A 223 13.02 -9.33 8.36
C PHE A 223 11.90 -9.64 7.34
N ALA A 224 11.77 -10.90 6.90
CA ALA A 224 10.70 -11.35 6.01
C ALA A 224 9.32 -11.19 6.65
N SER A 225 9.20 -11.54 7.94
CA SER A 225 8.00 -11.32 8.76
C SER A 225 7.63 -9.83 8.86
N ALA A 226 8.61 -8.96 9.11
CA ALA A 226 8.42 -7.51 9.12
C ALA A 226 7.94 -6.96 7.76
N ILE A 227 8.55 -7.41 6.66
CA ILE A 227 8.13 -7.03 5.30
C ILE A 227 6.69 -7.48 5.03
N TYR A 228 6.32 -8.70 5.40
CA TYR A 228 4.94 -9.20 5.25
C TYR A 228 3.94 -8.31 6.00
N GLY A 229 4.26 -7.94 7.24
CA GLY A 229 3.45 -7.01 8.04
C GLY A 229 3.22 -5.68 7.32
N LEU A 230 4.26 -5.08 6.75
CA LEU A 230 4.12 -3.86 5.96
C LEU A 230 3.36 -4.08 4.64
N MET A 231 3.53 -5.22 3.97
CA MET A 231 2.79 -5.54 2.74
C MET A 231 1.28 -5.66 3.00
N LEU A 232 0.88 -6.27 4.12
CA LEU A 232 -0.53 -6.32 4.53
C LEU A 232 -1.12 -4.93 4.74
N ARG A 233 -0.33 -3.97 5.21
CA ARG A 233 -0.75 -2.59 5.45
C ARG A 233 -0.77 -1.76 4.15
N SER A 234 0.26 -1.87 3.33
CA SER A 234 0.44 -1.05 2.13
C SER A 234 -0.32 -1.57 0.90
N PHE A 235 -0.46 -2.89 0.79
CA PHE A 235 -1.06 -3.55 -0.37
C PHE A 235 -2.03 -4.70 0.00
N PRO A 236 -3.02 -4.47 0.88
CA PRO A 236 -3.91 -5.53 1.36
C PRO A 236 -4.66 -6.26 0.23
N ALA A 237 -5.04 -5.56 -0.84
CA ALA A 237 -5.70 -6.15 -2.00
C ALA A 237 -4.79 -7.17 -2.71
N LYS A 238 -3.50 -6.84 -2.91
CA LYS A 238 -2.54 -7.74 -3.55
C LYS A 238 -2.25 -8.97 -2.71
N VAL A 239 -2.07 -8.78 -1.40
CA VAL A 239 -1.86 -9.90 -0.50
C VAL A 239 -3.09 -10.82 -0.50
N ARG A 240 -4.31 -10.27 -0.53
CA ARG A 240 -5.53 -11.06 -0.62
C ARG A 240 -5.65 -11.81 -1.94
N ASP A 241 -5.34 -11.16 -3.06
CA ASP A 241 -5.34 -11.79 -4.38
C ASP A 241 -4.32 -12.94 -4.44
N TRP A 242 -3.11 -12.73 -3.94
CA TRP A 242 -2.09 -13.78 -3.80
C TRP A 242 -2.59 -14.93 -2.92
N PHE A 243 -3.09 -14.63 -1.72
CA PHE A 243 -3.57 -15.63 -0.76
C PHE A 243 -4.69 -16.50 -1.34
N ASN A 244 -5.64 -15.90 -2.05
CA ASN A 244 -6.75 -16.61 -2.69
C ASN A 244 -6.31 -17.53 -3.84
N ASN A 245 -5.11 -17.32 -4.41
CA ASN A 245 -4.55 -18.14 -5.47
C ASN A 245 -3.66 -19.29 -4.97
N ILE A 246 -3.40 -19.37 -3.66
CA ILE A 246 -2.64 -20.47 -3.06
C ILE A 246 -3.45 -21.77 -3.19
N ARG A 247 -2.90 -22.75 -3.91
CA ARG A 247 -3.54 -24.05 -4.13
C ARG A 247 -3.34 -25.03 -2.99
N ASP A 248 -2.17 -24.97 -2.32
CA ASP A 248 -1.89 -25.84 -1.19
C ASP A 248 -2.67 -25.37 0.05
N ARG A 249 -3.63 -26.20 0.46
CA ARG A 249 -4.49 -25.92 1.62
C ARG A 249 -3.70 -25.90 2.93
N THR A 250 -2.62 -26.67 3.04
CA THR A 250 -1.79 -26.73 4.24
C THR A 250 -1.08 -25.39 4.43
N SER A 251 -0.36 -24.94 3.41
CA SER A 251 0.29 -23.62 3.38
C SER A 251 -0.70 -22.49 3.60
N SER A 252 -1.83 -22.48 2.87
CA SER A 252 -2.87 -21.45 3.02
C SER A 252 -3.41 -21.39 4.46
N SER A 253 -3.66 -22.53 5.10
CA SER A 253 -4.13 -22.58 6.48
C SER A 253 -3.08 -22.10 7.48
N ALA A 254 -1.81 -22.45 7.26
CA ALA A 254 -0.70 -22.01 8.11
C ALA A 254 -0.44 -20.49 8.00
N ILE A 255 -0.50 -19.95 6.78
CA ILE A 255 -0.41 -18.51 6.53
C ILE A 255 -1.59 -17.79 7.18
N GLU A 256 -2.82 -18.29 7.03
CA GLU A 256 -3.99 -17.68 7.68
C GLU A 256 -3.87 -17.68 9.21
N PHE A 257 -3.36 -18.77 9.79
CA PHE A 257 -3.09 -18.85 11.22
C PHE A 257 -2.02 -17.84 11.66
N PHE A 258 -0.91 -17.75 10.94
CA PHE A 258 0.16 -16.79 11.21
C PHE A 258 -0.39 -15.36 11.19
N THR A 259 -1.12 -14.99 10.14
CA THR A 259 -1.69 -13.65 9.97
C THR A 259 -2.72 -13.34 11.04
N ARG A 260 -3.63 -14.28 11.35
CA ARG A 260 -4.62 -14.14 12.42
C ARG A 260 -3.98 -13.89 13.79
N THR A 261 -2.85 -14.54 14.06
CA THR A 261 -2.22 -14.53 15.39
C THR A 261 -1.31 -13.31 15.57
N TYR A 262 -0.45 -13.03 14.59
CA TYR A 262 0.65 -12.07 14.75
C TYR A 262 0.44 -10.75 13.99
N CYS A 263 -0.45 -10.70 13.01
CA CYS A 263 -0.65 -9.50 12.17
C CYS A 263 -2.00 -8.83 12.40
N SER A 264 -3.09 -9.59 12.26
CA SER A 264 -4.46 -9.07 12.27
C SER A 264 -4.85 -8.27 13.52
N PRO A 265 -4.46 -8.64 14.76
CA PRO A 265 -4.81 -7.85 15.95
C PRO A 265 -4.30 -6.41 15.90
N TYR A 266 -3.09 -6.21 15.36
CA TYR A 266 -2.46 -4.90 15.23
C TYR A 266 -3.05 -4.09 14.09
N LEU A 267 -3.35 -4.73 12.96
CA LEU A 267 -4.07 -4.10 11.83
C LEU A 267 -5.46 -3.62 12.26
N ILE A 268 -6.23 -4.47 12.96
CA ILE A 268 -7.56 -4.13 13.48
C ILE A 268 -7.44 -2.98 14.48
N THR A 269 -6.52 -3.06 15.43
CA THR A 269 -6.32 -2.01 16.45
C THR A 269 -5.99 -0.67 15.82
N ASN A 270 -5.13 -0.66 14.78
CA ASN A 270 -4.84 0.55 14.03
C ASN A 270 -6.08 1.10 13.34
N GLU A 271 -6.82 0.30 12.57
CA GLU A 271 -8.05 0.73 11.88
C GLU A 271 -9.09 1.32 12.84
N LEU A 272 -9.40 0.58 13.92
CA LEU A 272 -10.35 1.04 14.94
C LEU A 272 -9.89 2.34 15.62
N SER A 273 -8.57 2.52 15.79
CA SER A 273 -8.01 3.75 16.35
C SER A 273 -8.08 4.92 15.36
N GLN A 274 -7.86 4.69 14.06
CA GLN A 274 -8.02 5.71 13.02
C GLN A 274 -9.47 6.19 12.93
N ILE A 275 -10.45 5.30 13.03
CA ILE A 275 -11.87 5.66 13.05
C ILE A 275 -12.20 6.56 14.25
N LYS A 276 -11.69 6.21 15.44
CA LYS A 276 -11.85 7.06 16.63
C LYS A 276 -11.21 8.43 16.45
N LYS A 277 -10.01 8.50 15.85
CA LYS A 277 -9.30 9.76 15.58
C LYS A 277 -10.00 10.63 14.54
N ALA A 278 -10.65 10.03 13.55
CA ALA A 278 -11.33 10.75 12.47
C ALA A 278 -12.54 11.58 12.97
N ASN A 279 -13.04 11.31 14.17
CA ASN A 279 -14.14 12.04 14.82
C ASN A 279 -15.28 12.41 13.87
N LEU A 280 -15.91 11.40 13.28
CA LEU A 280 -16.94 11.56 12.26
C LEU A 280 -18.32 11.99 12.81
N CYS A 281 -18.46 12.13 14.13
CA CYS A 281 -19.74 12.38 14.80
C CYS A 281 -20.25 13.80 14.58
N ASP A 282 -21.57 13.95 14.42
CA ASP A 282 -22.30 15.21 14.42
C ASP A 282 -23.68 15.05 15.06
N GLU A 283 -24.58 16.04 14.91
CA GLU A 283 -25.92 16.01 15.50
C GLU A 283 -26.77 14.81 15.04
N ASN A 284 -26.59 14.37 13.80
CA ASN A 284 -27.40 13.32 13.17
C ASN A 284 -26.61 12.02 13.01
N PHE A 285 -25.34 11.97 13.41
CA PHE A 285 -24.45 10.84 13.16
C PHE A 285 -23.57 10.52 14.37
N SER A 286 -23.58 9.26 14.78
CA SER A 286 -22.72 8.77 15.85
C SER A 286 -21.97 7.51 15.41
N VAL A 287 -20.75 7.34 15.93
CA VAL A 287 -19.91 6.16 15.66
C VAL A 287 -19.48 5.53 16.98
N SER A 288 -19.83 4.27 17.17
CA SER A 288 -19.41 3.43 18.29
C SER A 288 -18.42 2.38 17.82
N VAL A 289 -17.36 2.15 18.60
CA VAL A 289 -16.29 1.20 18.26
C VAL A 289 -16.12 0.19 19.39
N SER A 290 -16.35 -1.08 19.09
CA SER A 290 -16.17 -2.22 20.00
C SER A 290 -14.87 -2.96 19.67
N ARG A 291 -13.87 -2.84 20.56
CA ARG A 291 -12.59 -3.54 20.39
C ARG A 291 -12.69 -5.04 20.66
N SER A 292 -13.53 -5.45 21.60
CA SER A 292 -13.71 -6.88 21.94
C SER A 292 -14.42 -7.66 20.83
N ALA A 293 -15.34 -7.02 20.12
CA ALA A 293 -16.07 -7.63 19.01
C ALA A 293 -15.41 -7.39 17.64
N ASN A 294 -14.31 -6.62 17.57
CA ASN A 294 -13.74 -6.12 16.32
C ASN A 294 -14.80 -5.46 15.42
N GLU A 295 -15.68 -4.66 16.01
CA GLU A 295 -16.89 -4.14 15.36
C GLU A 295 -16.97 -2.60 15.46
N VAL A 296 -17.48 -1.99 14.39
CA VAL A 296 -17.83 -0.57 14.34
C VAL A 296 -19.30 -0.43 13.98
N VAL A 297 -20.02 0.37 14.76
CA VAL A 297 -21.43 0.69 14.51
C VAL A 297 -21.55 2.18 14.27
N ALA A 298 -21.91 2.58 13.05
CA ALA A 298 -22.24 3.95 12.71
C ALA A 298 -23.76 4.11 12.63
N THR A 299 -24.32 5.03 13.39
CA THR A 299 -25.76 5.28 13.48
C THR A 299 -26.09 6.65 12.94
N TYR A 300 -26.92 6.69 11.90
CA TYR A 300 -27.53 7.90 11.35
C TYR A 300 -28.94 8.06 11.93
N THR A 301 -29.27 9.23 12.45
CA THR A 301 -30.55 9.53 13.10
C THR A 301 -31.21 10.72 12.41
N LYS A 302 -32.50 10.59 12.06
CA LYS A 302 -33.32 11.69 11.55
C LYS A 302 -34.79 11.46 11.90
N GLU A 303 -35.46 12.48 12.42
CA GLU A 303 -36.92 12.47 12.72
C GLU A 303 -37.33 11.20 13.51
N GLU A 304 -36.64 10.93 14.62
CA GLU A 304 -36.84 9.77 15.53
C GLU A 304 -36.57 8.37 14.93
N SER A 305 -36.18 8.30 13.66
CA SER A 305 -35.82 7.05 12.99
C SER A 305 -34.30 6.91 12.90
N ASN A 306 -33.78 5.68 13.03
CA ASN A 306 -32.33 5.39 12.94
C ASN A 306 -32.00 4.37 11.84
N MET A 307 -30.85 4.58 11.18
CA MET A 307 -30.17 3.59 10.33
C MET A 307 -28.81 3.25 10.94
N ASN A 308 -28.47 1.98 10.99
CA ASN A 308 -27.17 1.52 11.48
C ASN A 308 -26.37 0.86 10.37
N LEU A 309 -25.11 1.27 10.20
CA LEU A 309 -24.08 0.53 9.48
C LEU A 309 -23.22 -0.21 10.50
N VAL A 310 -23.22 -1.53 10.44
CA VAL A 310 -22.41 -2.41 11.27
C VAL A 310 -21.28 -2.97 10.41
N VAL A 311 -20.04 -2.78 10.85
CA VAL A 311 -18.85 -3.27 10.16
C VAL A 311 -18.05 -4.16 11.10
N ARG A 312 -17.87 -5.43 10.75
CA ARG A 312 -17.14 -6.43 11.55
C ARG A 312 -15.85 -6.85 10.84
N LEU A 313 -14.72 -6.63 11.52
CA LEU A 313 -13.43 -7.05 11.00
C LEU A 313 -13.21 -8.54 11.37
N PRO A 314 -12.92 -9.42 10.39
CA PRO A 314 -12.67 -10.83 10.64
C PRO A 314 -11.38 -11.04 11.46
N SER A 315 -11.27 -12.18 12.15
CA SER A 315 -10.07 -12.50 12.93
C SER A 315 -8.80 -12.60 12.07
N SER A 316 -8.92 -13.02 10.81
CA SER A 316 -7.86 -13.00 9.79
C SER A 316 -7.96 -11.76 8.90
N TYR A 317 -8.14 -10.59 9.54
CA TYR A 317 -8.22 -9.29 8.86
C TYR A 317 -7.03 -9.07 7.90
N ALA A 318 -7.30 -8.35 6.80
CA ALA A 318 -6.53 -8.22 5.56
C ALA A 318 -6.64 -9.41 4.59
N LEU A 319 -6.68 -10.67 5.06
CA LEU A 319 -6.88 -11.85 4.19
C LEU A 319 -8.35 -12.09 3.86
N ARG A 320 -9.24 -11.98 4.85
CA ARG A 320 -10.69 -12.19 4.66
C ARG A 320 -11.42 -10.85 4.45
N PRO A 321 -12.54 -10.85 3.70
CA PRO A 321 -13.34 -9.65 3.51
C PRO A 321 -13.97 -9.20 4.83
N VAL A 322 -14.16 -7.89 4.96
CA VAL A 322 -14.89 -7.29 6.08
C VAL A 322 -16.38 -7.56 5.91
N ASP A 323 -17.04 -7.94 6.99
CA ASP A 323 -18.48 -8.13 7.01
C ASP A 323 -19.17 -6.78 7.26
N VAL A 324 -20.16 -6.45 6.43
CA VAL A 324 -20.86 -5.17 6.45
C VAL A 324 -22.35 -5.43 6.39
N GLU A 325 -23.07 -4.90 7.37
CA GLU A 325 -24.52 -5.03 7.49
C GLU A 325 -25.17 -3.66 7.69
N CYS A 326 -26.29 -3.42 7.04
CA CYS A 326 -27.15 -2.26 7.31
C CYS A 326 -28.39 -2.72 8.07
N THR A 327 -28.50 -2.37 9.36
CA THR A 327 -29.63 -2.74 10.20
C THR A 327 -30.57 -1.56 10.44
N ARG A 328 -31.87 -1.85 10.63
CA ARG A 328 -32.97 -0.87 10.71
C ARG A 328 -33.20 -0.13 9.38
N SER A 329 -34.37 0.48 9.17
CA SER A 329 -34.69 1.18 7.92
C SER A 329 -35.49 2.45 8.18
N LEU A 330 -34.95 3.59 7.75
CA LEU A 330 -35.57 4.93 7.82
C LEU A 330 -36.71 5.12 6.81
N GLY A 331 -37.59 4.12 6.62
CA GLY A 331 -38.58 4.15 5.52
C GLY A 331 -37.97 4.09 4.12
N ILE A 332 -36.67 3.78 4.01
CA ILE A 332 -35.93 3.66 2.75
C ILE A 332 -36.28 2.32 2.09
N SER A 333 -36.52 2.35 0.78
CA SER A 333 -36.83 1.12 0.04
C SER A 333 -35.70 0.10 0.13
N GLU A 334 -36.05 -1.19 0.16
CA GLU A 334 -35.06 -2.26 0.25
C GLU A 334 -34.04 -2.22 -0.91
N VAL A 335 -34.48 -1.79 -2.09
CA VAL A 335 -33.64 -1.64 -3.28
C VAL A 335 -32.54 -0.60 -3.04
N LYS A 336 -32.89 0.59 -2.54
CA LYS A 336 -31.90 1.64 -2.21
C LYS A 336 -30.95 1.19 -1.10
N ARG A 337 -31.48 0.54 -0.07
CA ARG A 337 -30.65 -0.02 1.02
C ARG A 337 -29.62 -1.02 0.50
N ARG A 338 -30.03 -1.96 -0.37
CA ARG A 338 -29.12 -2.94 -1.00
C ARG A 338 -28.08 -2.24 -1.88
N ALA A 339 -28.49 -1.24 -2.66
CA ALA A 339 -27.59 -0.48 -3.52
C ALA A 339 -26.48 0.23 -2.72
N TRP A 340 -26.84 0.88 -1.61
CA TRP A 340 -25.87 1.54 -0.73
C TRP A 340 -24.97 0.55 0.02
N LEU A 341 -25.52 -0.59 0.47
CA LEU A 341 -24.72 -1.66 1.05
C LEU A 341 -23.68 -2.18 0.06
N HIS A 342 -24.07 -2.44 -1.19
CA HIS A 342 -23.16 -2.84 -2.25
C HIS A 342 -22.10 -1.77 -2.55
N SER A 343 -22.46 -0.49 -2.49
CA SER A 343 -21.54 0.64 -2.67
C SER A 343 -20.42 0.61 -1.61
N ILE A 344 -20.76 0.41 -0.33
CA ILE A 344 -19.78 0.29 0.76
C ILE A 344 -18.94 -0.98 0.63
N ILE A 345 -19.57 -2.14 0.40
CA ILE A 345 -18.86 -3.43 0.26
C ILE A 345 -17.87 -3.40 -0.92
N SER A 346 -18.23 -2.71 -2.01
CA SER A 346 -17.33 -2.53 -3.16
C SER A 346 -16.16 -1.58 -2.84
N PHE A 347 -16.30 -0.72 -1.83
CA PHE A 347 -15.36 0.34 -1.48
C PHE A 347 -14.34 -0.09 -0.43
N VAL A 348 -14.78 -0.71 0.67
CA VAL A 348 -13.93 -1.14 1.81
C VAL A 348 -12.69 -1.95 1.36
N PRO A 349 -12.77 -2.85 0.37
CA PRO A 349 -11.62 -3.61 -0.10
C PRO A 349 -10.65 -2.86 -1.02
N LYS A 350 -11.10 -1.75 -1.66
CA LYS A 350 -10.41 -1.13 -2.81
C LYS A 350 -9.63 0.14 -2.45
N GLN A 351 -9.91 0.76 -1.31
CA GLN A 351 -9.15 1.92 -0.88
C GLN A 351 -8.03 1.51 0.06
N ASN A 352 -6.82 1.94 -0.30
CA ASN A 352 -5.72 2.12 0.64
C ASN A 352 -6.03 3.26 1.65
N GLY A 353 -7.25 3.80 1.64
CA GLY A 353 -7.81 4.78 2.59
C GLY A 353 -8.81 4.06 3.48
N GLY A 354 -8.43 3.86 4.74
CA GLY A 354 -9.04 2.93 5.69
C GLY A 354 -10.53 3.10 5.97
N LEU A 355 -11.02 2.26 6.88
CA LEU A 355 -12.46 2.07 7.13
C LEU A 355 -13.19 3.37 7.52
N ALA A 356 -12.48 4.35 8.10
CA ALA A 356 -13.02 5.68 8.40
C ALA A 356 -13.55 6.42 7.16
N GLU A 357 -12.85 6.34 6.02
CA GLU A 357 -13.26 7.01 4.79
C GLU A 357 -14.50 6.36 4.18
N ALA A 358 -14.64 5.04 4.32
CA ALA A 358 -15.83 4.31 3.90
C ALA A 358 -17.06 4.73 4.71
N ILE A 359 -16.91 4.85 6.04
CA ILE A 359 -17.96 5.31 6.94
C ILE A 359 -18.34 6.77 6.63
N ARG A 360 -17.37 7.63 6.36
CA ARG A 360 -17.60 9.03 5.96
C ARG A 360 -18.35 9.14 4.63
N LEU A 361 -18.00 8.31 3.65
CA LEU A 361 -18.71 8.25 2.37
C LEU A 361 -20.16 7.79 2.57
N TRP A 362 -20.37 6.78 3.41
CA TRP A 362 -21.71 6.31 3.75
C TRP A 362 -22.56 7.41 4.38
N LYS A 363 -22.04 8.11 5.39
CA LYS A 363 -22.70 9.28 6.01
C LYS A 363 -23.08 10.33 4.97
N ASN A 364 -22.15 10.71 4.10
CA ASN A 364 -22.38 11.72 3.06
C ASN A 364 -23.50 11.31 2.10
N ASN A 365 -23.67 10.01 1.82
CA ASN A 365 -24.78 9.54 0.99
C ASN A 365 -26.13 9.77 1.68
N PHE A 366 -26.23 9.54 2.99
CA PHE A 366 -27.46 9.80 3.76
C PHE A 366 -27.79 11.29 3.81
N ASP A 367 -26.81 12.15 4.15
CA ASP A 367 -27.01 13.60 4.19
C ASP A 367 -27.57 14.12 2.85
N LYS A 368 -27.05 13.61 1.74
CA LYS A 368 -27.42 14.04 0.39
C LYS A 368 -28.72 13.46 -0.14
N GLU A 369 -29.10 12.24 0.26
CA GLU A 369 -30.44 11.70 -0.02
C GLU A 369 -31.51 12.63 0.58
N PHE A 370 -31.29 13.10 1.81
CA PHE A 370 -32.21 13.99 2.49
C PHE A 370 -32.20 15.44 1.95
N GLU A 371 -31.16 15.83 1.21
CA GLU A 371 -31.13 17.05 0.40
C GLU A 371 -31.83 16.89 -0.97
N GLY A 372 -32.32 15.69 -1.32
CA GLY A 372 -33.01 15.40 -2.58
C GLY A 372 -32.08 15.25 -3.79
N VAL A 373 -30.81 14.92 -3.58
CA VAL A 373 -29.83 14.74 -4.68
C VAL A 373 -29.92 13.32 -5.25
N GLU A 374 -30.12 13.20 -6.57
CA GLU A 374 -30.13 11.89 -7.25
C GLU A 374 -28.73 11.23 -7.32
N GLU A 375 -28.67 9.95 -6.96
CA GLU A 375 -27.47 9.10 -7.05
C GLU A 375 -27.10 8.71 -8.49
N CYS A 376 -25.84 8.32 -8.74
CA CYS A 376 -25.46 7.78 -10.05
C CYS A 376 -26.04 6.37 -10.23
N PRO A 377 -26.84 6.10 -11.28
CA PRO A 377 -27.45 4.79 -11.50
C PRO A 377 -26.48 3.65 -11.87
N ILE A 378 -25.22 3.97 -12.20
CA ILE A 378 -24.21 2.95 -12.58
C ILE A 378 -23.49 2.40 -11.35
N CYS A 379 -23.06 3.28 -10.45
CA CYS A 379 -22.27 2.90 -9.28
C CYS A 379 -23.04 3.01 -7.96
N TYR A 380 -24.30 3.46 -8.01
CA TYR A 380 -25.17 3.66 -6.85
C TYR A 380 -24.50 4.52 -5.76
N SER A 381 -23.78 5.54 -6.20
CA SER A 381 -23.08 6.48 -5.32
C SER A 381 -23.34 7.91 -5.75
N LEU A 382 -23.39 8.82 -4.77
CA LEU A 382 -23.50 10.26 -4.98
C LEU A 382 -22.13 10.92 -5.19
N ILE A 383 -21.04 10.30 -4.73
CA ILE A 383 -19.68 10.78 -4.94
C ILE A 383 -18.88 9.64 -5.59
N HIS A 384 -18.28 9.91 -6.75
CA HIS A 384 -17.47 8.93 -7.45
C HIS A 384 -16.19 8.64 -6.66
N THR A 385 -15.84 7.36 -6.53
CA THR A 385 -14.76 6.90 -5.65
C THR A 385 -13.37 7.42 -6.04
N SER A 386 -13.11 7.56 -7.34
CA SER A 386 -11.79 7.94 -7.84
C SER A 386 -11.67 9.44 -8.12
N SER A 387 -12.75 10.05 -8.63
CA SER A 387 -12.74 11.45 -9.05
C SER A 387 -13.34 12.40 -8.02
N ARG A 388 -13.84 11.86 -6.89
CA ARG A 388 -14.54 12.59 -5.82
C ARG A 388 -15.63 13.54 -6.35
N SER A 389 -16.20 13.21 -7.51
CA SER A 389 -17.09 14.09 -8.27
C SER A 389 -18.54 13.62 -8.18
N ARG A 390 -19.47 14.56 -8.33
CA ARG A 390 -20.92 14.30 -8.29
C ARG A 390 -21.46 13.87 -9.65
N PRO A 391 -22.63 13.19 -9.71
CA PRO A 391 -23.31 12.92 -10.97
C PRO A 391 -23.73 14.24 -11.60
N LYS A 392 -23.07 14.60 -12.71
CA LYS A 392 -23.31 15.85 -13.43
C LYS A 392 -23.70 15.62 -14.89
N ARG A 393 -23.40 14.44 -15.44
CA ARG A 393 -23.70 14.11 -16.84
C ARG A 393 -25.13 13.59 -16.91
N ALA A 394 -26.07 14.41 -17.36
CA ALA A 394 -27.48 14.05 -17.50
C ALA A 394 -27.75 13.45 -18.88
N CYS A 395 -28.51 12.35 -18.94
CA CYS A 395 -29.04 11.85 -20.21
C CYS A 395 -30.03 12.86 -20.81
N ARG A 396 -29.95 13.12 -22.11
CA ARG A 396 -30.86 14.07 -22.79
C ARG A 396 -32.33 13.65 -22.72
N THR A 397 -32.60 12.34 -22.73
CA THR A 397 -33.95 11.76 -22.75
C THR A 397 -34.53 11.58 -21.35
N CYS A 398 -33.93 10.72 -20.51
CA CYS A 398 -34.48 10.40 -19.19
C CYS A 398 -34.03 11.33 -18.05
N LYS A 399 -33.14 12.29 -18.31
CA LYS A 399 -32.62 13.30 -17.36
C LYS A 399 -31.84 12.79 -16.16
N HIS A 400 -31.77 11.47 -15.92
CA HIS A 400 -30.92 10.89 -14.88
C HIS A 400 -29.45 11.28 -15.06
N LYS A 401 -28.78 11.53 -13.93
CA LYS A 401 -27.40 12.03 -13.86
C LYS A 401 -26.42 10.92 -13.53
N PHE A 402 -25.24 10.97 -14.15
CA PHE A 402 -24.17 9.99 -13.97
C PHE A 402 -22.85 10.69 -13.62
N HIS A 403 -21.97 9.98 -12.90
CA HIS A 403 -20.57 10.40 -12.79
C HIS A 403 -19.90 10.31 -14.16
N GLY A 404 -19.04 11.28 -14.48
CA GLY A 404 -18.31 11.28 -15.76
C GLY A 404 -17.51 10.00 -15.96
N ALA A 405 -16.81 9.53 -14.93
CA ALA A 405 -16.03 8.30 -14.99
C ALA A 405 -16.90 7.05 -15.19
N CYS A 406 -18.06 6.97 -14.52
CA CYS A 406 -18.97 5.82 -14.66
C CYS A 406 -19.56 5.72 -16.06
N ILE A 407 -20.09 6.84 -16.58
CA ILE A 407 -20.74 6.81 -17.90
C ILE A 407 -19.73 6.61 -19.03
N TYR A 408 -18.52 7.17 -18.89
CA TYR A 408 -17.44 6.94 -19.85
C TYR A 408 -17.00 5.49 -19.86
N LYS A 409 -16.76 4.89 -18.67
CA LYS A 409 -16.45 3.47 -18.56
C LYS A 409 -17.56 2.61 -19.17
N TRP A 410 -18.82 2.95 -18.93
CA TRP A 410 -19.95 2.26 -19.53
C TRP A 410 -19.87 2.25 -21.06
N PHE A 411 -19.68 3.41 -21.71
CA PHE A 411 -19.56 3.49 -23.18
C PHE A 411 -18.42 2.64 -23.74
N LEU A 412 -17.25 2.68 -23.08
CA LEU A 412 -16.11 1.84 -23.45
C LEU A 412 -16.43 0.35 -23.36
N THR A 413 -17.16 -0.06 -22.32
CA THR A 413 -17.46 -1.49 -22.09
C THR A 413 -18.64 -1.98 -22.93
N SER A 414 -19.62 -1.11 -23.24
CA SER A 414 -20.82 -1.45 -24.00
C SER A 414 -20.67 -1.24 -25.51
N SER A 415 -19.57 -0.66 -25.98
CA SER A 415 -19.30 -0.32 -27.40
C SER A 415 -20.38 0.54 -28.07
N LYS A 416 -21.18 1.25 -27.26
CA LYS A 416 -22.33 2.08 -27.70
C LYS A 416 -22.51 3.25 -26.74
N ASP A 417 -22.74 4.44 -27.29
CA ASP A 417 -22.97 5.69 -26.53
C ASP A 417 -24.43 5.83 -26.06
N SER A 418 -25.02 4.72 -25.60
CA SER A 418 -26.41 4.63 -25.18
C SER A 418 -26.55 4.72 -23.67
N CYS A 419 -27.56 5.46 -23.20
CA CYS A 419 -27.90 5.57 -21.79
C CYS A 419 -28.18 4.20 -21.16
N PRO A 420 -27.58 3.85 -20.01
CA PRO A 420 -27.81 2.57 -19.33
C PRO A 420 -29.26 2.29 -18.96
N LEU A 421 -30.06 3.34 -18.75
CA LEU A 421 -31.44 3.23 -18.28
C LEU A 421 -32.46 3.18 -19.42
N CYS A 422 -32.42 4.17 -20.32
CA CYS A 422 -33.42 4.31 -21.38
C CYS A 422 -32.93 3.88 -22.77
N ARG A 423 -31.66 3.47 -22.90
CA ARG A 423 -31.02 3.01 -24.15
C ARG A 423 -31.01 4.01 -25.32
N SER A 424 -31.46 5.25 -25.10
CA SER A 424 -31.33 6.35 -26.06
C SER A 424 -29.87 6.79 -26.18
N LEU A 425 -29.52 7.47 -27.28
CA LEU A 425 -28.25 8.18 -27.40
C LEU A 425 -28.12 9.19 -26.24
N PHE A 426 -26.96 9.21 -25.58
CA PHE A 426 -26.79 9.87 -24.27
C PHE A 426 -26.86 11.41 -24.30
#